data_AF-A0A2I0VAT4-F1
#
_entry.id   AF-A0A2I0VAT4-F1
#
_cell.length_a   1.000
_cell.length_b   1.000
_cell.length_c   1.000
_cell.angle_alpha   90.00
_cell.angle_beta   90.00
_cell.angle_gamma   90.00
#
_symmetry.space_group_name_H-M   'P 1'
#
loop_
_entity.id
_entity.type
_entity.pdbx_description
1 polymer ?
#
loop_
_entity_poly.entity_id
_entity_poly.type
_entity_poly.pdbx_seq_one_letter_code
_entity_poly.pdbx_strand_id
1 'polypeptide(L)' 'MHIKKNVFDNIFYTFLDIKEKSKDNIKVRMDLKEICRRKALELKDGGAGKFLIPKAPFTLTLEQK' A
#
# COMPACT_ATOMS: atom_id res chain seq x y z
N MET A 1 -5.96 -0.79 24.76
CA MET A 1 -6.11 0.14 23.60
C MET A 1 -5.03 -0.14 22.55
N HIS A 2 -4.98 -1.36 22.00
CA HIS A 2 -3.91 -1.77 21.04
C HIS A 2 -4.43 -1.84 19.60
N ILE A 3 -5.66 -2.33 19.41
CA ILE A 3 -6.28 -2.47 18.09
C ILE A 3 -6.51 -1.10 17.45
N LYS A 4 -7.07 -0.13 18.19
CA LYS A 4 -7.33 1.24 17.70
C LYS A 4 -6.04 1.95 17.24
N LYS A 5 -4.96 1.84 18.02
CA LYS A 5 -3.66 2.45 17.70
C LYS A 5 -3.05 1.82 16.44
N ASN A 6 -3.06 0.50 16.34
CA ASN A 6 -2.56 -0.21 15.16
C ASN A 6 -3.33 0.13 13.87
N VAL A 7 -4.65 0.35 13.93
CA VAL A 7 -5.42 0.78 12.74
C VAL A 7 -4.98 2.18 12.30
N PHE A 8 -4.89 3.13 13.24
CA PHE A 8 -4.49 4.50 12.95
C PHE A 8 -3.05 4.57 12.39
N ASP A 9 -2.11 3.91 13.04
CA ASP A 9 -0.71 3.89 12.64
C ASP A 9 -0.56 3.29 11.23
N ASN A 10 -1.26 2.20 10.90
CA ASN A 10 -1.21 1.61 9.55
C ASN A 10 -1.72 2.57 8.48
N ILE A 11 -2.83 3.28 8.72
CA ILE A 11 -3.36 4.27 7.78
C ILE A 11 -2.34 5.37 7.55
N PHE A 12 -1.75 5.91 8.62
CA PHE A 12 -0.71 6.94 8.54
C PHE A 12 0.52 6.47 7.78
N TYR A 13 1.04 5.28 8.06
CA TYR A 13 2.21 4.74 7.39
C TYR A 13 1.96 4.47 5.90
N THR A 14 0.74 4.10 5.51
CA THR A 14 0.35 3.98 4.11
C THR A 14 0.27 5.35 3.40
N PHE A 15 -0.27 6.37 4.05
CA PHE A 15 -0.29 7.74 3.49
C PHE A 15 1.11 8.32 3.31
N LEU A 16 2.02 8.03 4.24
CA LEU A 16 3.41 8.55 4.25
C LEU A 16 4.40 7.69 3.44
N ASP A 17 3.94 6.67 2.72
CA ASP A 17 4.78 5.71 1.97
C ASP A 17 5.90 5.05 2.78
N ILE A 18 5.72 4.86 4.09
CA ILE A 18 6.78 4.31 4.95
C ILE A 18 6.78 2.79 4.79
N LYS A 19 7.54 2.28 3.81
CA LYS A 19 7.57 0.85 3.44
C LYS A 19 7.83 -0.10 4.61
N GLU A 20 8.70 0.27 5.55
CA GLU A 20 9.06 -0.60 6.70
C GLU A 20 7.93 -0.74 7.72
N LYS A 21 6.97 0.19 7.72
CA LYS A 21 5.88 0.23 8.72
C LYS A 21 4.49 0.06 8.10
N SER A 22 4.34 0.32 6.81
CA SER A 22 3.10 0.11 6.08
C SER A 22 2.84 -1.39 5.92
N LYS A 23 1.59 -1.80 6.14
CA LYS A 23 1.16 -3.19 5.89
C LYS A 23 0.80 -3.47 4.44
N ASP A 24 1.01 -2.50 3.55
CA ASP A 24 0.80 -2.65 2.12
C ASP A 24 1.83 -3.61 1.52
N ASN A 25 1.39 -4.83 1.20
CA ASN A 25 2.25 -5.91 0.71
C ASN A 25 1.58 -6.64 -0.46
N ILE A 26 2.32 -7.56 -1.10
CA ILE A 26 1.85 -8.30 -2.28
C ILE A 26 0.54 -9.04 -2.02
N LYS A 27 0.41 -9.74 -0.88
CA LYS A 27 -0.83 -10.49 -0.55
C LYS A 27 -2.02 -9.54 -0.43
N VAL A 28 -1.86 -8.45 0.32
CA VAL A 28 -2.90 -7.41 0.47
C VAL A 28 -3.31 -6.81 -0.88
N ARG A 29 -2.37 -6.67 -1.82
CA ARG A 29 -2.68 -6.17 -3.18
C ARG A 29 -3.38 -7.21 -4.06
N MET A 30 -3.16 -8.50 -3.84
CA MET A 30 -3.96 -9.58 -4.44
C MET A 30 -5.39 -9.56 -3.89
N ASP A 31 -5.55 -9.44 -2.57
CA ASP A 31 -6.86 -9.31 -1.93
C ASP A 31 -7.59 -8.04 -2.41
N LEU A 32 -6.88 -6.91 -2.55
CA LEU A 32 -7.43 -5.64 -3.04
C LEU A 32 -7.96 -5.76 -4.47
N LYS A 33 -7.32 -6.57 -5.31
CA LYS A 33 -7.80 -6.87 -6.66
C LYS A 33 -9.12 -7.66 -6.61
N GLU A 34 -9.18 -8.68 -5.78
CA GLU A 34 -10.35 -9.57 -5.67
C GLU A 34 -11.56 -8.88 -5.02
N ILE A 35 -11.34 -8.21 -3.90
CA ILE A 35 -12.40 -7.63 -3.05
C ILE A 35 -12.78 -6.22 -3.50
N CYS A 36 -11.78 -5.35 -3.72
CA CYS A 36 -12.01 -3.91 -3.93
C CYS A 36 -12.03 -3.50 -5.40
N ARG A 37 -11.54 -4.35 -6.33
CA ARG A 37 -11.52 -4.14 -7.78
C ARG A 37 -10.95 -2.78 -8.22
N ARG A 38 -9.96 -2.26 -7.48
CA ARG A 38 -9.31 -0.97 -7.77
C ARG A 38 -8.14 -1.17 -8.73
N LYS A 39 -8.43 -1.24 -10.04
CA LYS A 39 -7.45 -1.46 -11.12
C LYS A 39 -6.20 -0.57 -11.05
N ALA A 40 -6.34 0.70 -10.66
CA ALA A 40 -5.22 1.64 -10.54
C ALA A 40 -4.19 1.24 -9.47
N LEU A 41 -4.61 0.44 -8.48
CA LEU A 41 -3.82 -0.01 -7.34
C LEU A 41 -3.46 -1.50 -7.41
N GLU A 42 -3.82 -2.21 -8.49
CA GLU A 42 -3.48 -3.62 -8.65
C GLU A 42 -1.96 -3.81 -8.85
N LEU A 43 -1.43 -4.96 -8.43
CA LEU A 43 -0.05 -5.32 -8.73
C LEU A 43 0.20 -5.27 -10.23
N LYS A 44 1.29 -4.64 -10.62
CA LYS A 44 1.76 -4.62 -12.00
C LYS A 44 2.90 -5.60 -12.16
N ASP A 45 2.93 -6.28 -13.31
CA ASP A 45 4.09 -7.07 -13.69
C ASP A 45 5.25 -6.12 -14.00
N GLY A 46 6.36 -6.26 -13.27
CA GLY A 46 7.57 -5.48 -13.44
C GLY A 46 8.59 -6.12 -14.37
N GLY A 47 8.25 -7.25 -15.00
CA GLY A 47 9.19 -8.10 -15.71
C GLY A 47 10.09 -8.92 -14.79
N ALA A 48 10.68 -9.98 -15.36
CA ALA A 48 11.65 -10.86 -14.70
C ALA A 48 11.18 -11.44 -13.34
N GLY A 49 9.88 -11.74 -13.21
CA GLY A 49 9.30 -12.33 -12.00
C GLY A 49 9.16 -11.36 -10.81
N LYS A 50 9.32 -10.05 -11.04
CA LYS A 50 9.15 -9.03 -10.00
C LYS A 50 7.78 -8.38 -10.11
N PHE A 51 7.14 -8.19 -8.96
CA PHE A 51 5.89 -7.43 -8.86
C PHE A 51 6.17 -5.98 -8.48
N LEU A 52 5.55 -5.05 -9.21
CA LEU A 52 5.53 -3.64 -8.87
C LEU A 52 4.23 -3.33 -8.13
N ILE A 53 4.37 -2.80 -6.92
CA ILE A 53 3.26 -2.26 -6.14
C ILE A 53 3.07 -0.79 -6.55
N PRO A 54 2.00 -0.44 -7.28
CA PRO A 54 1.79 0.96 -7.66
C PRO A 54 1.47 1.80 -6.41
N LYS A 55 2.06 3.00 -6.34
CA LYS A 55 1.75 3.97 -5.28
C LYS A 55 0.31 4.46 -5.42
N ALA A 56 -0.31 4.77 -4.28
CA ALA A 56 -1.62 5.39 -4.31
C ALA A 56 -1.50 6.86 -4.75
N PRO A 57 -2.53 7.41 -5.43
CA PRO A 57 -2.48 8.78 -5.96
C PRO A 57 -2.37 9.87 -4.88
N PHE A 58 -2.73 9.55 -3.63
CA PHE A 58 -2.69 10.48 -2.49
C PHE A 58 -1.57 10.15 -1.49
N THR A 59 -0.58 9.36 -1.92
CA THR A 59 0.60 9.09 -1.10
C THR A 59 1.52 10.31 -1.09
N LEU A 60 1.88 10.79 0.10
CA LEU A 60 2.82 11.89 0.26
C LEU A 60 4.21 11.42 -0.15
N THR A 61 4.80 12.06 -1.15
CA THR A 61 6.21 11.83 -1.50
C THR A 61 7.12 12.58 -0.52
N LEU A 62 8.41 12.21 -0.48
CA LEU A 62 9.41 12.92 0.33
C LEU A 62 9.51 14.42 0.00
N GLU A 63 9.13 14.81 -1.22
CA GLU A 63 9.07 16.21 -1.65
C GLU A 63 7.87 16.96 -1.05
N GLN A 64 6.85 16.25 -0.58
CA GLN A 64 5.64 16.80 0.04
C GLN A 64 5.67 16.70 1.58
N LYS A 65 6.77 16.19 2.15
CA LYS A 65 7.00 16.04 3.59
C LYS A 65 7.79 17.23 4.11
#